data_AF-A0A7G5XCS6-F1
#
_entry.id   AF-A0A7G5XCS6-F1
#
_cell.length_a   1.000
_cell.length_b   1.000
_cell.length_c   1.000
_cell.angle_alpha   90.00
_cell.angle_beta   90.00
_cell.angle_gamma   90.00
#
_symmetry.space_group_name_H-M   'P 1'
#
loop_
_entity.id
_entity.type
_entity.pdbx_description
1 polymer ?
#
loop_
_entity_poly.entity_id
_entity_poly.type
_entity_poly.pdbx_seq_one_letter_code
_entity_poly.pdbx_strand_id
1 'polypeptide(L)'
;MEVQKLTFNLELPVISLTIYLIIMNIFQLIARSIIKRSFHLSVWTIEQFHDIALYEQKAKKLQELPEGTLGKDIANCLEKNGLRLVPNYESHDLKHVLLDFKMTPVDEIRMQAFMLGNRNYSIPSFAIFAFGALFLPDLWKTFYKDFLNGRNAKPIGTWTIEEFAHCQTTTLRDIVFNYSPSHQNIYDLRSLIRFGAYTAIAFGTLGMLFCLPFLFSASIPDLIGAGFPFLGGAIIASAGLIALSNLAKQTKVRNENLKTSPLFLADQQRHQEA
;
A
#
# COMPACT_ATOMS: atom_id res chain seq x y z
N MET A 1 -15.23 -5.00 69.03
CA MET A 1 -15.42 -6.22 68.23
C MET A 1 -14.90 -5.92 66.84
N GLU A 2 -13.77 -6.53 66.54
CA GLU A 2 -12.98 -6.48 65.32
C GLU A 2 -13.76 -7.10 64.15
N VAL A 3 -13.85 -6.44 62.99
CA VAL A 3 -13.81 -7.13 61.67
C VAL A 3 -13.18 -6.21 60.64
N GLN A 4 -11.99 -6.62 60.23
CA GLN A 4 -11.17 -6.20 59.10
C GLN A 4 -11.83 -6.52 57.73
N LYS A 5 -11.31 -5.85 56.67
CA LYS A 5 -11.41 -6.15 55.22
C LYS A 5 -12.65 -5.65 54.46
N LEU A 6 -12.43 -4.67 53.58
CA LEU A 6 -12.46 -4.89 52.12
C LEU A 6 -11.86 -3.71 51.34
N THR A 7 -10.54 -3.52 51.41
CA THR A 7 -9.81 -2.77 50.37
C THR A 7 -9.51 -3.73 49.23
N PHE A 8 -10.45 -3.92 48.31
CA PHE A 8 -10.28 -4.72 47.11
C PHE A 8 -10.56 -3.86 45.88
N ASN A 9 -9.58 -3.80 44.97
CA ASN A 9 -9.69 -3.45 43.55
C ASN A 9 -9.62 -1.98 43.09
N LEU A 10 -8.50 -1.29 43.36
CA LEU A 10 -8.04 -0.21 42.47
C LEU A 10 -6.76 -0.54 41.65
N GLU A 11 -6.09 -1.67 41.92
CA GLU A 11 -4.82 -2.04 41.26
C GLU A 11 -4.97 -2.95 40.02
N LEU A 12 -6.10 -3.66 39.89
CA LEU A 12 -6.36 -4.61 38.80
C LEU A 12 -6.29 -4.03 37.36
N PRO A 13 -6.81 -2.81 37.05
CA PRO A 13 -6.78 -2.31 35.68
C PRO A 13 -5.36 -1.92 35.21
N VAL A 14 -4.50 -1.47 36.14
CA VAL A 14 -3.11 -1.08 35.83
C VAL A 14 -2.24 -2.32 35.57
N ILE A 15 -2.46 -3.39 36.35
CA ILE A 15 -1.79 -4.68 36.15
C ILE A 15 -2.24 -5.32 34.82
N SER A 16 -3.52 -5.21 34.46
CA SER A 16 -4.03 -5.71 33.18
C SER A 16 -3.43 -4.96 31.98
N LEU A 17 -3.29 -3.63 32.06
CA LEU A 17 -2.68 -2.83 31.00
C LEU A 17 -1.18 -3.10 30.86
N THR A 18 -0.44 -3.23 31.96
CA THR A 18 1.00 -3.55 31.90
C THR A 18 1.25 -4.94 31.35
N ILE A 19 0.45 -5.94 31.73
CA ILE A 19 0.49 -7.28 31.15
C ILE A 19 0.18 -7.23 29.64
N TYR A 20 -0.84 -6.48 29.22
CA TYR A 20 -1.16 -6.31 27.80
C TYR A 20 0.00 -5.69 27.01
N LEU A 21 0.62 -4.63 27.54
CA LEU A 21 1.78 -3.98 26.91
C LEU A 21 2.98 -4.93 26.81
N ILE A 22 3.23 -5.76 27.83
CA ILE A 22 4.29 -6.76 27.81
C ILE A 22 4.00 -7.83 26.74
N ILE A 23 2.78 -8.35 26.69
CA ILE A 23 2.36 -9.33 25.67
C ILE A 23 2.51 -8.76 24.27
N MET A 24 2.05 -7.52 24.05
CA MET A 24 2.23 -6.83 22.77
C MET A 24 3.71 -6.67 22.42
N ASN A 25 4.56 -6.29 23.37
CA ASN A 25 5.99 -6.13 23.14
C ASN A 25 6.67 -7.46 22.76
N ILE A 26 6.35 -8.54 23.47
CA ILE A 26 6.85 -9.89 23.17
C ILE A 26 6.41 -10.32 21.77
N PHE A 27 5.13 -10.10 21.43
CA PHE A 27 4.61 -10.38 20.10
C PHE A 27 5.38 -9.61 19.02
N GLN A 28 5.66 -8.32 19.22
CA GLN A 28 6.44 -7.52 18.27
C GLN A 28 7.88 -8.05 18.08
N LEU A 29 8.53 -8.50 19.15
CA LEU A 29 9.87 -9.09 19.06
C LEU A 29 9.85 -10.38 18.24
N ILE A 30 8.86 -11.25 18.49
CA ILE A 30 8.68 -12.49 17.75
C ILE A 30 8.37 -12.19 16.28
N ALA A 31 7.44 -11.27 16.01
CA ALA A 31 7.06 -10.85 14.66
C ALA A 31 8.28 -10.35 13.86
N ARG A 32 9.10 -9.47 14.45
CA ARG A 32 10.32 -8.97 13.81
C ARG A 32 11.34 -10.07 13.56
N SER A 33 11.46 -11.05 14.47
CA SER A 33 12.32 -12.22 14.29
C SER A 33 11.85 -13.11 13.13
N ILE A 34 10.54 -13.37 13.05
CA ILE A 34 9.92 -14.12 11.95
C ILE A 34 10.19 -13.41 10.63
N ILE A 35 9.87 -12.11 10.53
CA ILE A 35 10.08 -11.31 9.32
C ILE A 35 11.55 -11.35 8.89
N LYS A 36 12.48 -11.17 9.83
CA LYS A 36 13.92 -11.22 9.52
C LYS A 36 14.33 -12.59 8.97
N ARG A 37 13.90 -13.68 9.59
CA ARG A 37 14.21 -15.04 9.12
C ARG A 37 13.59 -15.32 7.74
N SER A 38 12.33 -14.94 7.54
CA SER A 38 11.65 -15.08 6.25
C SER A 38 12.37 -14.31 5.14
N PHE A 39 12.81 -13.09 5.42
CA PHE A 39 13.55 -12.26 4.45
C PHE A 39 14.90 -12.89 4.07
N HIS A 40 15.70 -13.32 5.05
CA HIS A 40 16.97 -13.98 4.75
C HIS A 40 16.77 -15.29 3.99
N LEU A 41 15.74 -16.06 4.35
CA LEU A 41 15.39 -17.28 3.63
C LEU A 41 14.99 -16.97 2.18
N SER A 42 14.22 -15.91 1.92
CA SER A 42 13.85 -15.54 0.54
C SER A 42 15.05 -15.09 -0.27
N VAL A 43 15.93 -14.24 0.27
CA VAL A 43 17.15 -13.80 -0.42
C VAL A 43 18.05 -14.99 -0.73
N TRP A 44 18.34 -15.83 0.28
CA TRP A 44 19.14 -17.04 0.10
C TRP A 44 18.56 -17.96 -0.98
N THR A 45 17.23 -18.15 -0.99
CA THR A 45 16.55 -18.97 -1.99
C THR A 45 16.80 -18.42 -3.39
N ILE A 46 16.58 -17.12 -3.59
CA ILE A 46 16.77 -16.46 -4.88
C ILE A 46 18.20 -16.61 -5.38
N GLU A 47 19.20 -16.46 -4.50
CA GLU A 47 20.61 -16.62 -4.85
C GLU A 47 20.96 -18.03 -5.37
N GLN A 48 20.25 -19.08 -4.92
CA GLN A 48 20.51 -20.45 -5.40
C GLN A 48 20.06 -20.69 -6.86
N PHE A 49 19.13 -19.89 -7.38
CA PHE A 49 18.48 -20.13 -8.67
C PHE A 49 18.95 -19.22 -9.81
N HIS A 50 20.02 -18.44 -9.63
CA HIS A 50 20.43 -17.42 -10.60
C HIS A 50 21.90 -17.53 -11.04
N ASP A 51 22.15 -17.25 -12.32
CA ASP A 51 23.48 -17.27 -12.93
C ASP A 51 24.24 -15.96 -12.62
N ILE A 52 25.38 -16.09 -11.95
CA ILE A 52 26.05 -15.02 -11.19
C ILE A 52 27.00 -14.20 -12.08
N ALA A 53 27.56 -14.80 -13.14
CA ALA A 53 28.70 -14.23 -13.85
C ALA A 53 28.39 -12.92 -14.61
N LEU A 54 27.23 -12.85 -15.26
CA LEU A 54 26.83 -11.67 -16.05
C LEU A 54 26.57 -10.44 -15.15
N TYR A 55 26.00 -10.68 -13.97
CA TYR A 55 25.57 -9.62 -13.05
C TYR A 55 26.74 -9.10 -12.21
N GLU A 56 27.77 -9.92 -11.97
CA GLU A 56 29.05 -9.42 -11.46
C GLU A 56 29.71 -8.44 -12.43
N GLN A 57 29.68 -8.72 -13.74
CA GLN A 57 30.22 -7.78 -14.72
C GLN A 57 29.43 -6.47 -14.74
N LYS A 58 28.11 -6.54 -14.63
CA LYS A 58 27.25 -5.35 -14.56
C LYS A 58 27.49 -4.54 -13.29
N ALA A 59 27.60 -5.19 -12.14
CA ALA A 59 27.96 -4.54 -10.88
C ALA A 59 29.31 -3.81 -10.97
N LYS A 60 30.32 -4.43 -11.60
CA LYS A 60 31.62 -3.80 -11.85
C LYS A 60 31.51 -2.55 -12.73
N LYS A 61 30.72 -2.60 -13.81
CA LYS A 61 30.46 -1.42 -14.66
C LYS A 61 29.81 -0.28 -13.88
N LEU A 62 28.89 -0.58 -12.97
CA LEU A 62 28.27 0.41 -12.10
C LEU A 62 29.29 1.02 -11.11
N GLN A 63 30.23 0.20 -10.62
CA GLN A 63 31.31 0.65 -9.73
C GLN A 63 32.29 1.62 -10.41
N GLU A 64 32.44 1.54 -11.73
CA GLU A 64 33.30 2.43 -12.53
C GLU A 64 32.68 3.81 -12.80
N LEU A 65 31.40 4.00 -12.48
CA LEU A 65 30.72 5.27 -12.70
C LEU A 65 31.19 6.36 -11.74
N PRO A 66 31.08 7.65 -12.13
CA PRO A 66 31.46 8.77 -11.27
C PRO A 66 30.69 8.79 -9.94
N GLU A 67 31.35 9.30 -8.90
CA GLU A 67 30.73 9.50 -7.58
C GLU A 67 29.49 10.40 -7.65
N GLY A 68 28.43 10.03 -6.91
CA GLY A 68 27.14 10.73 -6.89
C GLY A 68 26.19 10.36 -8.04
N THR A 69 26.61 9.49 -8.97
CA THR A 69 25.70 8.88 -9.94
C THR A 69 24.90 7.75 -9.30
N LEU A 70 23.68 7.51 -9.81
CA LEU A 70 22.80 6.46 -9.29
C LEU A 70 23.43 5.08 -9.38
N GLY A 71 24.12 4.77 -10.48
CA GLY A 71 24.77 3.48 -10.65
C GLY A 71 25.90 3.26 -9.65
N LYS A 72 26.73 4.28 -9.42
CA LYS A 72 27.79 4.22 -8.39
C LYS A 72 27.21 4.02 -6.99
N ASP A 73 26.11 4.71 -6.67
CA ASP A 73 25.42 4.57 -5.39
C ASP A 73 24.77 3.18 -5.22
N ILE A 74 24.22 2.60 -6.30
CA ILE A 74 23.71 1.21 -6.30
C ILE A 74 24.84 0.23 -6.00
N ALA A 75 25.97 0.34 -6.69
CA ALA A 75 27.10 -0.56 -6.49
C ALA A 75 27.66 -0.47 -5.05
N ASN A 76 27.85 0.75 -4.54
CA ASN A 76 28.26 1.01 -3.16
C ASN A 76 27.25 0.45 -2.14
N CYS A 77 25.95 0.56 -2.41
CA CYS A 77 24.89 0.03 -1.53
C CYS A 77 24.94 -1.50 -1.46
N LEU A 78 25.08 -2.17 -2.61
CA LEU A 78 25.18 -3.63 -2.68
C LEU A 78 26.42 -4.15 -1.96
N GLU A 79 27.59 -3.55 -2.22
CA GLU A 79 28.86 -3.92 -1.58
C GLU A 79 28.76 -3.77 -0.05
N LYS A 80 28.23 -2.64 0.42
CA LYS A 80 28.05 -2.38 1.86
C LYS A 80 27.17 -3.41 2.57
N ASN A 81 26.17 -3.96 1.87
CA ASN A 81 25.26 -4.95 2.44
C ASN A 81 25.71 -6.40 2.15
N GLY A 82 26.84 -6.60 1.46
CA GLY A 82 27.30 -7.92 1.03
C GLY A 82 26.33 -8.60 0.06
N LEU A 83 25.57 -7.81 -0.69
CA LEU A 83 24.55 -8.27 -1.65
C LEU A 83 25.10 -8.20 -3.07
N ARG A 84 24.49 -8.97 -3.96
CA ARG A 84 24.78 -8.95 -5.40
C ARG A 84 23.52 -8.52 -6.16
N LEU A 85 23.73 -7.96 -7.36
CA LEU A 85 22.63 -7.69 -8.27
C LEU A 85 21.91 -8.99 -8.62
N VAL A 86 20.61 -9.01 -8.39
CA VAL A 86 19.77 -10.17 -8.69
C VAL A 86 19.16 -10.03 -10.09
N PRO A 87 19.25 -11.06 -10.95
CA PRO A 87 18.67 -11.04 -12.28
C PRO A 87 17.16 -10.75 -12.25
N ASN A 88 16.68 -9.84 -13.11
CA ASN A 88 15.28 -9.39 -13.17
C ASN A 88 14.76 -8.61 -11.94
N TYR A 89 15.60 -8.37 -10.92
CA TYR A 89 15.28 -7.56 -9.74
C TYR A 89 16.14 -6.28 -9.66
N GLU A 90 16.77 -5.90 -10.77
CA GLU A 90 17.69 -4.76 -10.82
C GLU A 90 16.96 -3.43 -10.64
N SER A 91 15.82 -3.26 -11.33
CA SER A 91 14.90 -2.15 -11.11
C SER A 91 14.30 -2.13 -9.70
N HIS A 92 14.35 -3.24 -8.97
CA HIS A 92 13.98 -3.28 -7.55
C HIS A 92 15.12 -2.70 -6.69
N ASP A 93 16.35 -3.15 -6.88
CA ASP A 93 17.53 -2.67 -6.13
C ASP A 93 17.77 -1.18 -6.34
N LEU A 94 17.49 -0.67 -7.55
CA LEU A 94 17.48 0.76 -7.86
C LEU A 94 16.59 1.57 -6.91
N LYS A 95 15.43 1.04 -6.53
CA LYS A 95 14.43 1.77 -5.72
C LYS A 95 14.93 1.99 -4.30
N HIS A 96 15.69 1.07 -3.72
CA HIS A 96 16.30 1.25 -2.41
C HIS A 96 17.19 2.49 -2.37
N VAL A 97 18.06 2.63 -3.37
CA VAL A 97 18.97 3.77 -3.46
C VAL A 97 18.23 5.05 -3.83
N LEU A 98 17.38 5.01 -4.85
CA LEU A 98 16.63 6.18 -5.29
C LEU A 98 15.76 6.76 -4.17
N LEU A 99 15.03 5.91 -3.45
CA LEU A 99 14.06 6.32 -2.42
C LEU A 99 14.64 6.39 -1.00
N ASP A 100 15.91 6.02 -0.83
CA ASP A 100 16.61 5.97 0.47
C ASP A 100 15.98 4.98 1.48
N PHE A 101 15.49 3.83 1.00
CA PHE A 101 15.07 2.70 1.83
C PHE A 101 16.24 1.73 2.01
N LYS A 102 16.56 1.36 3.26
CA LYS A 102 17.68 0.44 3.53
C LYS A 102 17.30 -0.99 3.11
N MET A 103 18.33 -1.81 2.86
CA MET A 103 18.21 -3.25 2.60
C MET A 103 17.90 -4.04 3.88
N THR A 104 16.91 -3.61 4.66
CA THR A 104 16.47 -4.29 5.89
C THR A 104 15.06 -4.84 5.71
N PRO A 105 14.68 -5.93 6.41
CA PRO A 105 13.35 -6.52 6.25
C PRO A 105 12.19 -5.55 6.54
N VAL A 106 12.39 -4.59 7.45
CA VAL A 106 11.37 -3.58 7.77
C VAL A 106 11.31 -2.51 6.68
N ASP A 107 12.45 -2.02 6.21
CA ASP A 107 12.48 -1.03 5.15
C ASP A 107 12.04 -1.61 3.80
N GLU A 108 12.19 -2.92 3.58
CA GLU A 108 11.58 -3.65 2.48
C GLU A 108 10.06 -3.48 2.49
N ILE A 109 9.41 -3.79 3.62
CA ILE A 109 7.94 -3.63 3.78
C ILE A 109 7.52 -2.17 3.58
N ARG A 110 8.30 -1.22 4.12
CA ARG A 110 8.04 0.22 3.96
C ARG A 110 8.17 0.67 2.50
N MET A 111 9.18 0.19 1.80
CA MET A 111 9.36 0.43 0.37
C MET A 111 8.18 -0.15 -0.40
N GLN A 112 7.71 -1.35 -0.08
CA GLN A 112 6.53 -1.91 -0.75
C GLN A 112 5.27 -1.07 -0.47
N ALA A 113 5.10 -0.52 0.75
CA ALA A 113 4.03 0.44 1.04
C ALA A 113 4.12 1.69 0.14
N PHE A 114 5.33 2.25 -0.02
CA PHE A 114 5.58 3.35 -0.95
C PHE A 114 5.24 2.98 -2.39
N MET A 115 5.70 1.82 -2.88
CA MET A 115 5.48 1.39 -4.26
C MET A 115 4.00 1.15 -4.58
N LEU A 116 3.23 0.63 -3.62
CA LEU A 116 1.77 0.54 -3.74
C LEU A 116 1.14 1.92 -3.87
N GLY A 117 1.60 2.91 -3.09
CA GLY A 117 1.18 4.30 -3.23
C GLY A 117 1.54 4.89 -4.59
N ASN A 118 2.73 4.56 -5.09
CA ASN A 118 3.26 4.99 -6.38
C ASN A 118 2.63 4.27 -7.59
N ARG A 119 1.66 3.38 -7.34
CA ARG A 119 0.91 2.60 -8.35
C ARG A 119 1.77 1.57 -9.10
N ASN A 120 2.92 1.21 -8.52
CA ASN A 120 3.74 0.12 -9.03
C ASN A 120 3.25 -1.20 -8.41
N TYR A 121 2.19 -1.75 -8.99
CA TYR A 121 1.54 -2.94 -8.50
C TYR A 121 2.23 -4.21 -9.00
N SER A 122 2.77 -5.00 -8.08
CA SER A 122 3.33 -6.32 -8.36
C SER A 122 2.85 -7.32 -7.33
N ILE A 123 2.76 -8.61 -7.70
CA ILE A 123 2.40 -9.69 -6.76
C ILE A 123 3.34 -9.69 -5.53
N PRO A 124 4.68 -9.59 -5.70
CA PRO A 124 5.59 -9.45 -4.56
C PRO A 124 5.29 -8.24 -3.68
N SER A 125 5.01 -7.07 -4.27
CA SER A 125 4.71 -5.85 -3.50
C SER A 125 3.49 -6.02 -2.60
N PHE A 126 2.41 -6.60 -3.12
CA PHE A 126 1.22 -6.89 -2.31
C PHE A 126 1.49 -7.94 -1.24
N ALA A 127 2.17 -9.03 -1.58
CA ALA A 127 2.44 -10.12 -0.66
C ALA A 127 3.31 -9.68 0.53
N ILE A 128 4.44 -9.02 0.24
CA ILE A 128 5.38 -8.51 1.26
C ILE A 128 4.71 -7.45 2.13
N PHE A 129 3.96 -6.52 1.52
CA PHE A 129 3.26 -5.50 2.27
C PHE A 129 2.15 -6.08 3.16
N ALA A 130 1.32 -6.99 2.64
CA ALA A 130 0.27 -7.64 3.42
C ALA A 130 0.85 -8.44 4.58
N PHE A 131 1.93 -9.18 4.34
CA PHE A 131 2.66 -9.89 5.38
C PHE A 131 3.18 -8.92 6.45
N GLY A 132 3.86 -7.85 6.05
CA GLY A 132 4.35 -6.83 6.98
C GLY A 132 3.26 -6.11 7.75
N ALA A 133 2.16 -5.74 7.10
CA ALA A 133 1.02 -5.09 7.73
C ALA A 133 0.33 -5.98 8.77
N LEU A 134 0.27 -7.30 8.53
CA LEU A 134 -0.29 -8.25 9.49
C LEU A 134 0.60 -8.38 10.74
N PHE A 135 1.92 -8.43 10.57
CA PHE A 135 2.86 -8.70 11.65
C PHE A 135 3.37 -7.46 12.38
N LEU A 136 3.29 -6.26 11.78
CA LEU A 136 3.82 -4.99 12.33
C LEU A 136 2.73 -3.90 12.47
N PRO A 137 1.72 -4.10 13.34
CA PRO A 137 0.68 -3.11 13.60
C PRO A 137 1.22 -1.80 14.21
N ASP A 138 2.35 -1.86 14.89
CA ASP A 138 3.04 -0.70 15.46
C ASP A 138 3.56 0.27 14.38
N LEU A 139 3.82 -0.22 13.17
CA LEU A 139 4.33 0.57 12.04
C LEU A 139 3.26 1.03 11.06
N TRP A 140 1.97 0.78 11.30
CA TRP A 140 0.90 1.16 10.36
C TRP A 140 0.87 2.65 10.02
N LYS A 141 1.15 3.53 11.00
CA LYS A 141 1.25 4.97 10.74
C LYS A 141 2.41 5.29 9.79
N THR A 142 3.55 4.61 9.96
CA THR A 142 4.72 4.73 9.10
C THR A 142 4.41 4.23 7.69
N PHE A 143 3.80 3.04 7.57
CA PHE A 143 3.39 2.48 6.29
C PHE A 143 2.40 3.38 5.55
N TYR A 144 1.43 3.94 6.26
CA TYR A 144 0.48 4.88 5.67
C TYR A 144 1.18 6.16 5.17
N LYS A 145 2.14 6.69 5.93
CA LYS A 145 2.97 7.82 5.51
C LYS A 145 3.78 7.48 4.26
N ASP A 146 4.46 6.33 4.25
CA ASP A 146 5.27 5.88 3.12
C ASP A 146 4.40 5.68 1.86
N PHE A 147 3.20 5.11 2.02
CA PHE A 147 2.19 5.02 0.96
C PHE A 147 1.74 6.40 0.43
N LEU A 148 1.48 7.36 1.32
CA LEU A 148 1.14 8.73 0.92
C LEU A 148 2.29 9.41 0.16
N ASN A 149 3.52 9.22 0.63
CA ASN A 149 4.71 9.71 -0.06
C ASN A 149 4.80 9.12 -1.48
N GLY A 150 4.59 7.81 -1.61
CA GLY A 150 4.58 7.14 -2.92
C GLY A 150 3.50 7.67 -3.85
N ARG A 151 2.31 7.96 -3.33
CA ARG A 151 1.19 8.54 -4.08
C ARG A 151 1.47 9.95 -4.60
N ASN A 152 2.27 10.72 -3.86
CA ASN A 152 2.64 12.08 -4.26
C ASN A 152 3.92 12.13 -5.10
N ALA A 153 4.68 11.04 -5.15
CA ALA A 153 5.90 10.92 -5.94
C ALA A 153 5.60 10.66 -7.43
N LYS A 154 6.58 10.99 -8.30
CA LYS A 154 6.54 10.61 -9.72
C LYS A 154 6.41 9.10 -9.85
N PRO A 155 5.59 8.56 -10.78
CA PRO A 155 5.57 7.13 -11.05
C PRO A 155 6.94 6.64 -11.52
N ILE A 156 7.54 5.70 -10.77
CA ILE A 156 8.87 5.15 -11.04
C ILE A 156 8.85 3.63 -11.33
N GLY A 157 7.67 3.06 -11.54
CA GLY A 157 7.53 1.61 -11.80
C GLY A 157 8.30 1.11 -13.02
N THR A 158 8.49 1.98 -14.02
CA THR A 158 9.16 1.66 -15.29
C THR A 158 10.64 2.03 -15.32
N TRP A 159 11.20 2.58 -14.23
CA TRP A 159 12.58 3.06 -14.23
C TRP A 159 13.56 1.88 -14.17
N THR A 160 14.61 1.96 -14.99
CA THR A 160 15.63 0.92 -15.14
C THR A 160 17.02 1.45 -14.83
N ILE A 161 17.96 0.56 -14.51
CA ILE A 161 19.34 0.96 -14.25
C ILE A 161 19.98 1.49 -15.53
N GLU A 162 19.69 0.88 -16.68
CA GLU A 162 20.23 1.23 -17.99
C GLU A 162 19.97 2.69 -18.35
N GLU A 163 18.76 3.17 -18.06
CA GLU A 163 18.34 4.54 -18.40
C GLU A 163 18.90 5.57 -17.43
N PHE A 164 19.01 5.24 -16.14
CA PHE A 164 19.22 6.23 -15.08
C PHE A 164 20.55 6.11 -14.33
N ALA A 165 21.35 5.06 -14.55
CA ALA A 165 22.61 4.83 -13.81
C ALA A 165 23.61 5.97 -13.92
N HIS A 166 23.67 6.65 -15.07
CA HIS A 166 24.61 7.75 -15.32
C HIS A 166 24.12 9.09 -14.77
N CYS A 167 22.88 9.18 -14.29
CA CYS A 167 22.32 10.41 -13.76
C CYS A 167 22.72 10.61 -12.30
N GLN A 168 22.81 11.88 -11.86
CA GLN A 168 23.06 12.19 -10.46
C GLN A 168 21.87 11.77 -9.57
N THR A 169 22.16 11.04 -8.51
CA THR A 169 21.15 10.50 -7.58
C THR A 169 20.30 11.61 -6.96
N THR A 170 20.92 12.73 -6.60
CA THR A 170 20.25 13.90 -6.03
C THR A 170 19.22 14.49 -7.00
N THR A 171 19.61 14.68 -8.25
CA THR A 171 18.71 15.19 -9.30
C THR A 171 17.53 14.25 -9.53
N LEU A 172 17.76 12.93 -9.55
CA LEU A 172 16.68 11.96 -9.71
C LEU A 172 15.72 11.98 -8.52
N ARG A 173 16.23 12.09 -7.28
CA ARG A 173 15.41 12.25 -6.08
C ARG A 173 14.55 13.51 -6.16
N ASP A 174 15.12 14.62 -6.57
CA ASP A 174 14.38 15.87 -6.73
C ASP A 174 13.25 15.73 -7.76
N ILE A 175 13.50 15.05 -8.87
CA ILE A 175 12.47 14.75 -9.89
C ILE A 175 11.34 13.88 -9.31
N VAL A 176 11.68 12.90 -8.46
CA VAL A 176 10.70 11.99 -7.86
C VAL A 176 9.84 12.70 -6.82
N PHE A 177 10.46 13.46 -5.92
CA PHE A 177 9.78 14.03 -4.75
C PHE A 177 9.20 15.44 -4.96
N ASN A 178 9.74 16.25 -5.87
CA ASN A 178 9.15 17.54 -6.25
C ASN A 178 8.14 17.41 -7.39
N TYR A 179 7.66 16.21 -7.64
CA TYR A 179 6.62 15.94 -8.62
C TYR A 179 5.29 16.58 -8.18
N SER A 180 4.72 17.44 -9.01
CA SER A 180 3.38 17.98 -8.81
C SER A 180 2.37 17.14 -9.58
N PRO A 181 1.57 16.28 -8.92
CA PRO A 181 0.57 15.47 -9.60
C PRO A 181 -0.55 16.36 -10.16
N SER A 182 -0.66 16.49 -11.48
CA SER A 182 -1.79 17.18 -12.10
C SER A 182 -3.06 16.30 -12.03
N HIS A 183 -4.09 16.73 -11.29
CA HIS A 183 -5.47 16.19 -11.24
C HIS A 183 -5.70 14.67 -10.94
N GLN A 184 -4.67 13.85 -10.76
CA GLN A 184 -4.76 12.38 -10.64
C GLN A 184 -5.46 11.88 -9.36
N ASN A 185 -5.38 12.62 -8.25
CA ASN A 185 -5.94 12.21 -6.95
C ASN A 185 -7.48 12.04 -7.00
N ILE A 186 -8.16 12.84 -7.83
CA ILE A 186 -9.61 12.79 -7.99
C ILE A 186 -10.06 11.56 -8.82
N TYR A 187 -9.19 10.96 -9.62
CA TYR A 187 -9.52 9.73 -10.34
C TYR A 187 -9.42 8.50 -9.43
N ASP A 188 -8.37 8.44 -8.60
CA ASP A 188 -8.17 7.35 -7.63
C ASP A 188 -9.30 7.29 -6.59
N LEU A 189 -9.65 8.43 -6.00
CA LEU A 189 -10.74 8.50 -5.02
C LEU A 189 -12.09 8.10 -5.61
N ARG A 190 -12.37 8.47 -6.87
CA ARG A 190 -13.61 8.08 -7.54
C ARG A 190 -13.63 6.58 -7.85
N SER A 191 -12.50 5.99 -8.22
CA SER A 191 -12.38 4.55 -8.42
C SER A 191 -12.64 3.79 -7.11
N LEU A 192 -12.05 4.27 -6.00
CA LEU A 192 -12.26 3.71 -4.66
C LEU A 192 -13.73 3.80 -4.22
N ILE A 193 -14.38 4.95 -4.42
CA ILE A 193 -15.81 5.13 -4.11
C ILE A 193 -16.68 4.19 -4.95
N ARG A 194 -16.37 3.98 -6.25
CA ARG A 194 -17.10 2.99 -7.07
C ARG A 194 -16.95 1.59 -6.52
N PHE A 195 -15.72 1.18 -6.23
CA PHE A 195 -15.45 -0.15 -5.69
C PHE A 195 -16.19 -0.35 -4.37
N GLY A 196 -16.06 0.57 -3.42
CA GLY A 196 -16.76 0.51 -2.14
C GLY A 196 -18.28 0.45 -2.29
N ALA A 197 -18.85 1.22 -3.23
CA ALA A 197 -20.28 1.19 -3.51
C ALA A 197 -20.76 -0.14 -4.10
N TYR A 198 -20.03 -0.73 -5.06
CA TYR A 198 -20.34 -2.05 -5.59
C TYR A 198 -20.23 -3.14 -4.51
N THR A 199 -19.20 -3.09 -3.67
CA THR A 199 -19.02 -4.01 -2.55
C THR A 199 -20.16 -3.89 -1.53
N ALA A 200 -20.59 -2.67 -1.19
CA ALA A 200 -21.74 -2.43 -0.32
C ALA A 200 -23.04 -2.99 -0.92
N ILE A 201 -23.28 -2.77 -2.22
CA ILE A 201 -24.43 -3.36 -2.92
C ILE A 201 -24.38 -4.89 -2.83
N ALA A 202 -23.25 -5.50 -3.16
CA ALA A 202 -23.09 -6.95 -3.14
C ALA A 202 -23.28 -7.56 -1.74
N PHE A 203 -22.67 -6.99 -0.70
CA PHE A 203 -22.86 -7.50 0.66
C PHE A 203 -24.27 -7.24 1.19
N GLY A 204 -24.86 -6.08 0.86
CA GLY A 204 -26.24 -5.77 1.23
C GLY A 204 -27.25 -6.73 0.58
N THR A 205 -27.08 -7.03 -0.71
CA THR A 205 -27.92 -8.01 -1.42
C THR A 205 -27.70 -9.43 -0.92
N LEU A 206 -26.46 -9.85 -0.66
CA LEU A 206 -26.18 -11.15 -0.05
C LEU A 206 -26.81 -11.28 1.34
N GLY A 207 -26.75 -10.23 2.16
CA GLY A 207 -27.42 -10.19 3.47
C GLY A 207 -28.94 -10.36 3.36
N MET A 208 -29.58 -9.72 2.37
CA MET A 208 -31.00 -9.93 2.09
C MET A 208 -31.30 -11.36 1.58
N LEU A 209 -30.48 -11.90 0.68
CA LEU A 209 -30.65 -13.26 0.14
C LEU A 209 -30.47 -14.34 1.22
N PHE A 210 -29.56 -14.12 2.16
CA PHE A 210 -29.37 -15.01 3.32
C PHE A 210 -30.63 -15.14 4.18
N CYS A 211 -31.53 -14.15 4.15
CA CYS A 211 -32.77 -14.16 4.93
C CYS A 211 -33.88 -15.02 4.28
N LEU A 212 -33.79 -15.32 2.98
CA LEU A 212 -34.82 -16.04 2.22
C LEU A 212 -35.25 -17.39 2.84
N PRO A 213 -34.34 -18.30 3.25
CA PRO A 213 -34.75 -19.57 3.85
C PRO A 213 -35.50 -19.41 5.17
N PHE A 214 -35.23 -18.34 5.93
CA PHE A 214 -35.80 -18.10 7.25
C PHE A 214 -37.13 -17.34 7.20
N LEU A 215 -37.41 -16.61 6.11
CA LEU A 215 -38.69 -15.92 5.89
C LEU A 215 -39.89 -16.87 5.79
N PHE A 216 -39.66 -18.15 5.49
CA PHE A 216 -40.69 -19.19 5.42
C PHE A 216 -40.68 -20.13 6.64
N SER A 217 -39.91 -19.82 7.69
CA SER A 217 -39.91 -20.60 8.93
C SER A 217 -41.19 -20.36 9.73
N ALA A 218 -41.73 -21.41 10.36
CA ALA A 218 -42.85 -21.32 11.29
C ALA A 218 -42.44 -20.79 12.68
N SER A 219 -41.14 -20.63 12.94
CA SER A 219 -40.62 -20.14 14.22
C SER A 219 -40.49 -18.61 14.20
N ILE A 220 -41.09 -17.97 15.21
CA ILE A 220 -40.98 -16.51 15.43
C ILE A 220 -39.52 -16.06 15.64
N PRO A 221 -38.64 -16.81 16.34
CA PRO A 221 -37.23 -16.46 16.46
C PRO A 221 -36.50 -16.39 15.11
N ASP A 222 -36.78 -17.32 14.18
CA ASP A 222 -36.17 -17.33 12.86
C ASP A 222 -36.65 -16.15 12.02
N LEU A 223 -37.93 -15.80 12.12
CA LEU A 223 -38.51 -14.66 11.40
C LEU A 223 -37.92 -13.33 11.88
N ILE A 224 -37.78 -13.15 13.20
CA ILE A 224 -37.12 -11.98 13.80
C ILE A 224 -35.63 -11.96 13.42
N GLY A 225 -34.97 -13.11 13.49
CA GLY A 225 -33.57 -13.29 13.11
C GLY A 225 -33.30 -12.99 11.63
N ALA A 226 -34.26 -13.23 10.75
CA ALA A 226 -34.21 -12.89 9.32
C ALA A 226 -34.54 -11.41 9.04
N GLY A 227 -35.36 -10.77 9.88
CA GLY A 227 -35.76 -9.38 9.69
C GLY A 227 -34.61 -8.38 9.80
N PHE A 228 -33.71 -8.57 10.78
CA PHE A 228 -32.59 -7.65 11.01
C PHE A 228 -31.57 -7.62 9.86
N PRO A 229 -31.05 -8.77 9.36
CA PRO A 229 -30.11 -8.77 8.24
C PRO A 229 -30.77 -8.35 6.93
N PHE A 230 -32.07 -8.59 6.74
CA PHE A 230 -32.80 -8.11 5.58
C PHE A 230 -32.87 -6.58 5.56
N LEU A 231 -33.30 -5.97 6.68
CA LEU A 231 -33.38 -4.50 6.80
C LEU A 231 -32.00 -3.85 6.71
N GLY A 232 -31.00 -4.41 7.41
CA GLY A 232 -29.61 -3.93 7.35
C GLY A 232 -29.04 -4.04 5.92
N GLY A 233 -29.28 -5.16 5.24
CA GLY A 233 -28.87 -5.38 3.87
C GLY A 233 -29.50 -4.38 2.89
N ALA A 234 -30.79 -4.09 3.04
CA ALA A 234 -31.51 -3.12 2.22
C ALA A 234 -30.96 -1.69 2.37
N ILE A 235 -30.65 -1.27 3.60
CA ILE A 235 -30.06 0.03 3.89
C ILE A 235 -28.67 0.14 3.24
N ILE A 236 -27.81 -0.86 3.44
CA ILE A 236 -26.44 -0.88 2.91
C ILE A 236 -26.44 -0.88 1.37
N ALA A 237 -27.30 -1.70 0.74
CA ALA A 237 -27.41 -1.75 -0.70
C ALA A 237 -27.92 -0.42 -1.30
N SER A 238 -28.91 0.20 -0.65
CA SER A 238 -29.44 1.51 -1.06
C SER A 238 -28.39 2.62 -0.95
N ALA A 239 -27.60 2.62 0.13
CA ALA A 239 -26.51 3.59 0.30
C ALA A 239 -25.44 3.46 -0.81
N GLY A 240 -25.09 2.23 -1.19
CA GLY A 240 -24.20 1.99 -2.33
C GLY A 240 -24.77 2.51 -3.66
N LEU A 241 -26.07 2.31 -3.90
CA LEU A 241 -26.75 2.84 -5.10
C LEU A 241 -26.72 4.38 -5.16
N ILE A 242 -27.00 5.04 -4.03
CA ILE A 242 -26.96 6.51 -3.90
C ILE A 242 -25.54 7.03 -4.15
N ALA A 243 -24.52 6.36 -3.62
CA ALA A 243 -23.13 6.73 -3.85
C ALA A 243 -22.77 6.68 -5.34
N LEU A 244 -23.19 5.64 -6.07
CA LEU A 244 -22.99 5.55 -7.53
C LEU A 244 -23.76 6.62 -8.30
N SER A 245 -25.01 6.90 -7.91
CA SER A 245 -25.84 7.94 -8.53
C SER A 245 -25.20 9.33 -8.40
N ASN A 246 -24.74 9.67 -7.19
CA ASN A 246 -24.03 10.93 -6.94
C ASN A 246 -22.74 11.04 -7.75
N LEU A 247 -21.99 9.94 -7.86
CA LEU A 247 -20.75 9.90 -8.63
C LEU A 247 -20.99 10.09 -10.14
N ALA A 248 -22.06 9.52 -10.67
CA ALA A 248 -22.47 9.72 -12.06
C ALA A 248 -22.84 11.19 -12.32
N LYS A 249 -23.62 11.81 -11.42
CA LYS A 249 -24.00 13.23 -11.51
C LYS A 249 -22.77 14.15 -11.50
N GLN A 250 -21.82 13.92 -10.58
CA GLN A 250 -20.57 14.70 -10.51
C GLN A 250 -19.68 14.53 -11.75
N THR A 251 -19.68 13.34 -12.36
CA THR A 251 -18.91 13.09 -13.58
C THR A 251 -19.51 13.83 -14.76
N LYS A 252 -20.84 13.89 -14.87
CA LYS A 252 -21.55 14.67 -15.90
C LYS A 252 -21.23 16.16 -15.79
N VAL A 253 -21.41 16.76 -14.61
CA VAL A 253 -21.13 18.19 -14.36
C VAL A 253 -19.67 18.54 -14.70
N ARG A 254 -18.72 17.66 -14.35
CA ARG A 254 -17.31 17.87 -14.66
C ARG A 254 -17.03 17.85 -16.16
N ASN A 255 -17.62 16.91 -16.89
CA ASN A 255 -17.44 16.81 -18.34
C ASN A 255 -18.06 18.02 -19.05
N GLU A 256 -19.16 18.56 -18.53
CA GLU A 256 -19.74 19.82 -19.00
C GLU A 256 -18.79 21.00 -18.75
N ASN A 257 -18.21 21.12 -17.54
CA ASN A 257 -17.23 22.16 -17.21
C ASN A 257 -15.91 22.06 -17.99
N LEU A 258 -15.47 20.84 -18.34
CA LEU A 258 -14.28 20.64 -19.19
C LEU A 258 -14.51 21.12 -20.61
N LYS A 259 -15.72 20.91 -21.17
CA LYS A 259 -16.08 21.39 -22.51
C LYS A 259 -16.19 22.91 -22.59
N THR A 260 -16.48 23.58 -21.48
CA THR A 260 -16.56 25.05 -21.39
C THR A 260 -15.24 25.69 -20.93
N SER A 261 -14.19 24.90 -20.71
CA SER A 261 -12.89 25.41 -20.27
C SER A 261 -12.21 26.22 -21.38
N PRO A 262 -11.62 27.39 -21.07
CA PRO A 262 -10.89 28.22 -22.04
C PRO A 262 -9.79 27.44 -22.78
N LEU A 263 -9.16 26.47 -22.09
CA LEU A 263 -8.12 25.62 -22.66
C LEU A 263 -8.66 24.68 -23.74
N PHE A 264 -9.86 24.12 -23.55
CA PHE A 264 -10.50 23.22 -24.51
C PHE A 264 -11.06 23.99 -25.71
N LEU A 265 -11.60 25.18 -25.48
CA LEU A 265 -12.08 26.08 -26.53
C LEU A 265 -10.93 26.59 -27.42
N ALA A 266 -9.80 26.98 -26.83
CA ALA A 266 -8.61 27.39 -27.56
C ALA A 266 -8.03 26.24 -28.42
N ASP A 267 -8.15 25.00 -27.97
CA ASP A 267 -7.71 23.82 -28.72
C ASP A 267 -8.62 23.50 -29.90
N GLN A 268 -9.95 23.66 -29.73
CA GLN A 268 -10.90 23.54 -30.84
C GLN A 268 -10.70 24.63 -31.91
N GLN A 269 -10.42 25.88 -31.51
CA GLN A 269 -10.20 26.97 -32.47
C GLN A 269 -8.93 26.73 -33.31
N ARG A 270 -7.84 26.24 -32.70
CA ARG A 270 -6.61 25.90 -33.43
C ARG A 270 -6.78 24.80 -34.48
N HIS A 271 -7.71 23.86 -34.25
CA HIS A 271 -8.03 22.82 -35.23
C HIS A 271 -9.00 23.27 -36.33
N GLN A 272 -9.65 24.43 -36.20
CA GLN A 272 -10.49 25.01 -37.24
C GLN A 272 -9.75 26.02 -38.13
N GLU A 273 -8.61 26.54 -37.66
CA GLU A 273 -7.76 27.50 -38.39
C GLU A 273 -6.59 26.83 -39.15
N ALA A 274 -6.43 25.51 -39.06
CA ALA A 274 -5.45 24.69 -39.78
C ALA A 274 -6.11 23.87 -40.90
#